data_AF-Q862D7-F1
#
_entry.id   AF-Q862D7-F1
#
_cell.length_a   1.000
_cell.length_b   1.000
_cell.length_c   1.000
_cell.angle_alpha   90.00
_cell.angle_beta   90.00
_cell.angle_gamma   90.00
#
_symmetry.space_group_name_H-M   'P 1'
#
loop_
_entity.id
_entity.type
_entity.pdbx_description
1 polymer ?
#
loop_
_entity_poly.entity_id
_entity_poly.type
_entity_poly.pdbx_seq_one_letter_code
_entity_poly.pdbx_strand_id
1 'polypeptide(L)'
;MAPASSHRGHQWICDLVRGSCLLLLLVVSNLLLCQVRRDYAPYCKNQPGNCRIPLQSLFERATLVASNNYRLAREMFNEFNKQFGEGKNFTSKVINSCHTEFMTTPNNKEAA
;
A
#
# COMPACT_ATOMS: atom_id res chain seq x y z
N MET A 1 72.73 29.39 -3.69
CA MET A 1 71.49 29.45 -2.89
C MET A 1 70.35 28.84 -3.70
N ALA A 2 69.55 27.98 -3.07
CA ALA A 2 68.59 27.07 -3.71
C ALA A 2 67.33 27.77 -4.30
N PRO A 3 66.72 27.23 -5.37
CA PRO A 3 65.44 27.71 -5.86
C PRO A 3 64.31 27.21 -4.96
N ALA A 4 63.44 28.13 -4.54
CA ALA A 4 62.29 27.83 -3.70
C ALA A 4 61.06 27.39 -4.53
N SER A 5 60.34 26.41 -3.99
CA SER A 5 58.87 26.37 -3.98
C SER A 5 58.10 26.16 -5.31
N SER A 6 58.35 25.05 -6.01
CA SER A 6 57.42 24.52 -7.04
C SER A 6 56.55 23.35 -6.52
N HIS A 7 57.04 22.60 -5.52
CA HIS A 7 56.39 21.39 -5.01
C HIS A 7 55.03 21.63 -4.31
N ARG A 8 54.85 22.81 -3.69
CA ARG A 8 53.63 23.13 -2.94
C ARG A 8 52.42 23.34 -3.86
N GLY A 9 52.59 23.89 -5.05
CA GLY A 9 51.48 24.14 -5.98
C GLY A 9 50.89 22.85 -6.56
N HIS A 10 51.75 21.90 -6.94
CA HIS A 10 51.30 20.60 -7.46
C HIS A 10 50.57 19.75 -6.41
N GLN A 11 50.96 19.85 -5.14
CA GLN A 11 50.30 19.14 -4.05
C GLN A 11 48.83 19.59 -3.88
N TRP A 12 48.59 20.90 -3.86
CA TRP A 12 47.24 21.48 -3.72
C TRP A 12 46.32 21.11 -4.88
N ILE A 13 46.84 21.07 -6.11
CA ILE A 13 46.07 20.67 -7.29
C ILE A 13 45.68 19.19 -7.20
N CYS A 14 46.61 18.32 -6.80
CA CYS A 14 46.33 16.90 -6.60
C CYS A 14 45.29 16.67 -5.50
N ASP A 15 45.38 17.38 -4.37
CA ASP A 15 44.43 17.28 -3.27
C ASP A 15 43.04 17.81 -3.65
N LEU A 16 42.98 18.89 -4.44
CA LEU A 16 41.72 19.43 -4.99
C LEU A 16 41.06 18.47 -5.99
N VAL A 17 41.84 17.89 -6.90
CA VAL A 17 41.36 16.90 -7.88
C VAL A 17 40.91 15.62 -7.17
N ARG A 18 41.66 15.17 -6.16
CA ARG A 18 41.30 14.00 -5.34
C ARG A 18 40.03 14.25 -4.54
N GLY A 19 39.89 15.42 -3.92
CA GLY A 19 38.67 15.83 -3.21
C GLY A 19 37.47 15.92 -4.15
N SER A 20 37.64 16.53 -5.33
CA SER A 20 36.59 16.62 -6.36
C SER A 20 36.16 15.24 -6.87
N CYS A 21 37.11 14.33 -7.11
CA CYS A 21 36.83 12.96 -7.53
C CYS A 21 36.08 12.15 -6.44
N LEU A 22 36.47 12.29 -5.17
CA LEU A 22 35.77 11.67 -4.05
C LEU A 22 34.34 12.21 -3.91
N LEU A 23 34.14 13.52 -4.09
CA LEU A 23 32.81 14.14 -4.10
C LEU A 23 31.97 13.64 -5.28
N LEU A 24 32.56 13.51 -6.48
CA LEU A 24 31.89 12.98 -7.66
C LEU A 24 31.47 11.51 -7.47
N LEU A 25 32.38 10.69 -6.93
CA LEU A 25 32.09 9.30 -6.58
C LEU A 25 30.99 9.20 -5.52
N LEU A 26 31.00 10.09 -4.53
CA LEU A 26 29.95 10.17 -3.51
C LEU A 26 28.61 10.55 -4.15
N VAL A 27 28.56 11.56 -5.02
CA VAL A 27 27.34 11.99 -5.72
C VAL A 27 26.82 10.87 -6.63
N VAL A 28 27.67 10.23 -7.43
CA VAL A 28 27.28 9.10 -8.30
C VAL A 28 26.80 7.92 -7.46
N SER A 29 27.46 7.61 -6.34
CA SER A 29 27.01 6.54 -5.43
C SER A 29 25.66 6.88 -4.81
N ASN A 30 25.44 8.12 -4.36
CA ASN A 30 24.14 8.54 -3.85
C ASN A 30 23.06 8.49 -4.92
N LEU A 31 23.36 8.92 -6.16
CA LEU A 31 22.42 8.83 -7.28
C LEU A 31 22.08 7.38 -7.63
N LEU A 32 23.07 6.48 -7.67
CA LEU A 32 22.86 5.05 -7.92
C LEU A 32 22.08 4.38 -6.78
N LEU A 33 22.38 4.72 -5.53
CA LEU A 33 21.67 4.20 -4.35
C LEU A 33 20.23 4.75 -4.28
N CYS A 34 20.01 6.01 -4.66
CA CYS A 34 18.66 6.61 -4.72
C CYS A 34 17.84 6.14 -5.93
N GLN A 35 18.48 5.69 -7.01
CA GLN A 35 17.78 5.20 -8.21
C GLN A 35 17.19 3.78 -8.05
N VAL A 36 17.62 3.01 -7.04
CA VAL A 36 17.26 1.58 -6.93
C VAL A 36 16.10 1.29 -5.96
N ARG A 37 15.56 2.30 -5.26
CA ARG A 37 14.33 2.12 -4.48
C ARG A 37 13.18 2.96 -5.02
N ARG A 38 12.82 2.71 -6.28
CA ARG A 38 11.40 2.86 -6.62
C ARG A 38 10.71 1.66 -5.95
N ASP A 39 10.16 1.90 -4.76
CA ASP A 39 9.25 0.99 -4.05
C ASP A 39 7.98 0.84 -4.89
N TYR A 40 8.12 0.25 -6.07
CA TYR A 40 7.00 -0.27 -6.81
C TYR A 40 6.43 -1.38 -5.95
N ALA A 41 5.13 -1.32 -5.71
CA ALA A 41 4.43 -2.45 -5.13
C ALA A 41 4.86 -3.73 -5.89
N PRO A 42 4.98 -4.90 -5.22
CA PRO A 42 5.58 -6.09 -5.82
C PRO A 42 5.01 -6.46 -7.21
N TYR A 43 3.74 -6.15 -7.45
CA TYR A 43 3.03 -6.35 -8.72
C TYR A 43 3.41 -5.36 -9.85
N CYS A 44 4.14 -4.29 -9.56
CA CYS A 44 4.55 -3.26 -10.53
C CYS A 44 6.00 -3.36 -10.98
N LYS A 45 6.79 -4.31 -10.44
CA LYS A 45 8.20 -4.50 -10.82
C LYS A 45 8.39 -4.79 -12.33
N ASN A 46 7.40 -5.39 -12.98
CA ASN A 46 7.49 -5.84 -14.37
C ASN A 46 6.73 -4.92 -15.36
N GLN A 47 6.18 -3.78 -14.92
CA GLN A 47 5.35 -2.90 -15.76
C GLN A 47 5.79 -1.43 -15.67
N PRO A 48 6.90 -1.05 -16.33
CA PRO A 48 7.30 0.36 -16.39
C PRO A 48 6.26 1.17 -17.19
N GLY A 49 5.66 2.17 -16.56
CA GLY A 49 4.73 3.12 -17.18
C GLY A 49 3.23 2.82 -17.04
N ASN A 50 2.84 1.57 -16.73
CA ASN A 50 1.44 1.15 -16.57
C ASN A 50 1.25 0.24 -15.34
N CYS A 51 1.81 0.65 -14.20
CA CYS A 51 1.60 -0.01 -12.91
C CYS A 51 0.11 0.04 -12.53
N ARG A 52 -0.59 -1.09 -12.68
CA ARG A 52 -1.98 -1.26 -12.24
C ARG A 52 -2.06 -2.41 -11.25
N ILE A 53 -2.99 -2.29 -10.30
CA ILE A 53 -3.28 -3.38 -9.38
C ILE A 53 -3.90 -4.52 -10.19
N PRO A 54 -3.41 -5.77 -10.08
CA PRO A 54 -4.04 -6.91 -10.74
C PRO A 54 -5.51 -7.03 -10.33
N LEU A 55 -6.40 -7.32 -11.28
CA LEU A 55 -7.83 -7.46 -11.03
C LEU A 55 -8.11 -8.51 -9.94
N GLN A 56 -7.34 -9.59 -9.93
CA GLN A 56 -7.42 -10.62 -8.89
C GLN A 56 -7.18 -10.04 -7.49
N SER A 57 -6.13 -9.24 -7.30
CA SER A 57 -5.84 -8.61 -6.01
C SER A 57 -6.93 -7.63 -5.56
N LEU A 58 -7.62 -6.98 -6.51
CA LEU A 58 -8.79 -6.15 -6.21
C LEU A 58 -9.95 -7.00 -5.70
N PHE A 59 -10.28 -8.10 -6.38
CA PHE A 59 -11.36 -9.00 -5.95
C PHE A 59 -11.07 -9.70 -4.62
N GLU A 60 -9.83 -10.15 -4.40
CA GLU A 60 -9.40 -10.73 -3.12
C GLU A 60 -9.62 -9.73 -1.97
N ARG A 61 -9.21 -8.47 -2.16
CA ARG A 61 -9.39 -7.43 -1.15
C ARG A 61 -10.85 -7.07 -0.93
N ALA A 62 -11.63 -6.93 -1.99
CA ALA A 62 -13.06 -6.63 -1.90
C ALA A 62 -13.81 -7.74 -1.16
N THR A 63 -13.53 -9.00 -1.48
CA THR A 63 -14.14 -10.17 -0.86
C THR A 63 -13.76 -10.31 0.61
N LEU A 64 -12.49 -10.08 0.95
CA LEU A 64 -12.02 -10.08 2.32
C LEU A 64 -12.75 -9.04 3.17
N VAL A 65 -12.84 -7.80 2.67
CA VAL A 65 -13.52 -6.71 3.38
C VAL A 65 -15.01 -7.01 3.54
N ALA A 66 -15.69 -7.45 2.48
CA ALA A 66 -17.10 -7.82 2.54
C ALA A 66 -17.37 -8.94 3.56
N SER A 67 -16.56 -10.00 3.53
CA SER A 67 -16.67 -11.14 4.46
C SER A 67 -16.43 -10.73 5.91
N ASN A 68 -15.44 -9.85 6.15
CA ASN A 68 -15.17 -9.35 7.49
C ASN A 68 -16.32 -8.48 8.02
N ASN A 69 -16.85 -7.59 7.19
CA ASN A 69 -17.99 -6.74 7.57
C ASN A 69 -19.23 -7.58 7.88
N TYR A 70 -19.51 -8.61 7.08
CA TYR A 70 -20.59 -9.56 7.34
C TYR A 70 -20.40 -10.27 8.69
N ARG A 71 -19.20 -10.77 8.97
CA ARG A 71 -18.88 -11.42 10.26
C ARG A 71 -19.13 -10.48 11.44
N LEU A 72 -18.61 -9.25 11.37
CA LEU A 72 -18.79 -8.25 12.42
C LEU A 72 -20.27 -7.87 12.61
N ALA A 73 -21.02 -7.69 11.53
CA ALA A 73 -22.45 -7.42 11.60
C ALA A 73 -23.22 -8.54 12.30
N ARG A 74 -22.87 -9.80 11.99
CA ARG A 74 -23.45 -10.98 12.63
C ARG A 74 -23.09 -11.08 14.11
N GLU A 75 -21.84 -10.81 14.48
CA GLU A 75 -21.40 -10.79 15.88
C GLU A 75 -22.15 -9.73 16.69
N MET A 76 -22.26 -8.50 16.16
CA MET A 76 -23.04 -7.43 16.82
C MET A 76 -24.51 -7.80 16.98
N PHE A 77 -25.14 -8.37 15.94
CA PHE A 77 -26.53 -8.81 16.01
C PHE A 77 -26.72 -9.90 17.06
N ASN A 78 -25.83 -10.90 17.09
CA ASN A 78 -25.92 -12.00 18.05
C ASN A 78 -25.77 -11.51 19.49
N GLU A 79 -24.81 -10.61 19.75
CA GLU A 79 -24.59 -10.07 21.08
C GLU A 79 -25.78 -9.21 21.53
N PHE A 80 -26.31 -8.37 20.64
CA PHE A 80 -27.54 -7.62 20.91
C PHE A 80 -28.71 -8.55 21.22
N ASN A 81 -28.93 -9.59 20.39
CA ASN A 81 -30.04 -10.50 20.58
C ASN A 81 -29.92 -11.27 21.90
N LYS A 82 -28.72 -11.73 22.25
CA LYS A 82 -28.45 -12.41 23.53
C LYS A 82 -28.76 -11.51 24.73
N GLN A 83 -28.31 -10.26 24.71
CA GLN A 83 -28.48 -9.35 25.85
C GLN A 83 -29.90 -8.76 25.96
N PHE A 84 -30.55 -8.49 24.83
CA PHE A 84 -31.76 -7.68 24.80
C PHE A 84 -32.97 -8.34 24.13
N GLY A 85 -32.74 -9.31 23.24
CA GLY A 85 -33.76 -9.89 22.35
C GLY A 85 -34.31 -11.24 22.75
N GLU A 86 -33.53 -12.06 23.47
CA GLU A 86 -33.98 -13.38 23.95
C GLU A 86 -35.29 -13.24 24.78
N GLY A 87 -36.30 -14.02 24.41
CA GLY A 87 -37.63 -14.01 25.03
C GLY A 87 -38.57 -12.86 24.60
N LYS A 88 -38.11 -11.88 23.81
CA LYS A 88 -38.93 -10.71 23.42
C LYS A 88 -39.55 -10.76 22.01
N ASN A 89 -39.28 -11.83 21.27
CA ASN A 89 -39.81 -12.11 19.93
C ASN A 89 -39.73 -10.91 18.94
N PHE A 90 -38.60 -10.19 18.91
CA PHE A 90 -38.41 -9.06 18.00
C PHE A 90 -38.40 -9.47 16.53
N THR A 91 -38.02 -10.71 16.21
CA THR A 91 -37.92 -11.24 14.85
C THR A 91 -39.23 -11.10 14.06
N SER A 92 -40.38 -11.30 14.71
CA SER A 92 -41.69 -11.16 14.04
C SER A 92 -42.03 -9.71 13.65
N LYS A 93 -41.44 -8.72 14.33
CA LYS A 93 -41.71 -7.29 14.11
C LYS A 93 -40.87 -6.68 12.99
N VAL A 94 -39.83 -7.37 12.53
CA VAL A 94 -38.85 -6.83 11.58
C VAL A 94 -38.89 -7.49 10.20
N ILE A 95 -39.87 -8.38 9.97
CA ILE A 95 -40.09 -9.02 8.67
C ILE A 95 -40.33 -7.92 7.61
N ASN A 96 -39.58 -7.99 6.50
CA ASN A 96 -39.66 -7.06 5.35
C ASN A 96 -39.57 -5.57 5.74
N SER A 97 -38.88 -5.26 6.85
CA SER A 97 -38.77 -3.90 7.39
C SER A 97 -37.43 -3.23 7.03
N CYS A 98 -36.61 -3.88 6.19
CA CYS A 98 -35.34 -3.33 5.74
C CYS A 98 -35.57 -2.14 4.81
N HIS A 99 -34.81 -1.06 4.99
CA HIS A 99 -34.90 0.08 4.08
C HIS A 99 -34.52 -0.27 2.64
N THR A 100 -33.78 -1.36 2.40
CA THR A 100 -33.38 -1.85 1.08
C THR A 100 -34.38 -2.80 0.44
N GLU A 101 -35.52 -3.11 1.08
CA GLU A 101 -36.51 -4.07 0.58
C GLU A 101 -37.04 -3.69 -0.82
N PHE A 102 -37.09 -2.39 -1.12
CA PHE A 102 -37.50 -1.89 -2.44
C PHE A 102 -36.51 -2.20 -3.57
N MET A 103 -35.26 -2.54 -3.24
CA MET A 103 -34.24 -2.85 -4.23
C MET A 103 -34.40 -4.29 -4.69
N THR A 104 -34.60 -4.49 -5.99
CA THR A 104 -34.62 -5.83 -6.58
C THR A 104 -33.22 -6.44 -6.47
N THR A 105 -33.10 -7.49 -5.65
CA THR A 105 -31.86 -8.26 -5.50
C THR A 105 -32.13 -9.72 -5.86
N PRO A 106 -31.18 -10.42 -6.51
CA PRO A 106 -31.32 -11.83 -6.78
C PRO A 106 -31.31 -12.62 -5.46
N ASN A 107 -32.31 -13.48 -5.28
CA ASN A 107 -32.51 -14.26 -4.05
C ASN A 107 -32.14 -15.74 -4.21
N ASN A 108 -31.68 -16.15 -5.39
CA ASN A 108 -31.23 -17.50 -5.70
C ASN A 108 -30.05 -17.44 -6.67
N LYS A 109 -29.44 -18.61 -6.93
CA LYS A 109 -28.25 -18.73 -7.76
C LYS A 109 -28.56 -18.47 -9.24
N GLU A 110 -29.74 -18.88 -9.71
CA GLU A 110 -30.14 -18.77 -11.10
C GLU A 110 -30.37 -17.31 -11.53
N ALA A 111 -30.76 -16.45 -10.58
CA ALA A 111 -30.98 -15.04 -10.78
C ALA A 111 -29.73 -14.16 -10.57
N ALA A 112 -28.66 -14.71 -9.99
CA ALA A 112 -27.41 -14.01 -9.66
C ALA A 112 -26.39 -14.08 -10.81
#